data_AF-A0A5B6ZLN4-F1
#
_entry.id   AF-A0A5B6ZLN4-F1
#
_cell.length_a   1.000
_cell.length_b   1.000
_cell.length_c   1.000
_cell.angle_alpha   90.00
_cell.angle_beta   90.00
_cell.angle_gamma   90.00
#
_symmetry.space_group_name_H-M   'P 1'
#
loop_
_entity.id
_entity.type
_entity.pdbx_description
1 polymer ?
#
loop_
_entity_poly.entity_id
_entity_poly.type
_entity_poly.pdbx_seq_one_letter_code
_entity_poly.pdbx_strand_id
1 'polypeptide(L)'
;MSGCEVELQNLGVQHGEALVVNFPYVLHHMPDESVSTANHRDRLLRLVKSLSPKVVTIVEQESNTNTAPFFPRFCETLDYYTAMFESIDVARPRDDRQRMSAEEHCVARDIVNMIACEGPER
;
A
#
# COMPACT_ATOMS: atom_id res chain seq x y z
N MET A 1 -1.09 6.28 -13.66
CA MET A 1 -0.43 5.08 -14.22
C MET A 1 -0.45 4.04 -13.12
N SER A 2 -0.97 2.86 -13.37
CA SER A 2 -0.95 1.79 -12.36
C SER A 2 0.50 1.33 -12.16
N GLY A 3 0.90 0.98 -10.92
CA GLY A 3 2.21 0.40 -10.66
C GLY A 3 2.45 -0.89 -11.48
N CYS A 4 1.38 -1.60 -11.85
CA CYS A 4 1.43 -2.79 -12.68
C CYS A 4 1.92 -2.53 -14.12
N GLU A 5 1.77 -1.31 -14.61
CA GLU A 5 2.06 -0.89 -16.00
C GLU A 5 3.41 -0.18 -16.12
N VAL A 6 4.07 0.12 -15.01
CA VAL A 6 5.34 0.86 -15.03
C VAL A 6 6.41 0.03 -15.74
N GLU A 7 7.09 0.64 -16.70
CA GLU A 7 8.20 0.12 -17.47
C GLU A 7 9.39 1.08 -17.40
N LEU A 8 10.57 0.58 -17.74
CA LEU A 8 11.82 1.35 -17.72
C LEU A 8 11.71 2.68 -18.49
N GLN A 9 11.07 2.65 -19.65
CA GLN A 9 10.88 3.79 -20.54
C GLN A 9 10.00 4.90 -19.93
N ASN A 10 9.18 4.59 -18.92
CA ASN A 10 8.36 5.60 -18.24
C ASN A 10 9.16 6.44 -17.24
N LEU A 11 10.35 5.98 -16.83
CA LEU A 11 11.10 6.55 -15.71
C LEU A 11 12.11 7.64 -16.11
N GLY A 12 12.46 7.73 -17.40
CA GLY A 12 13.31 8.81 -17.93
C GLY A 12 14.71 8.88 -17.32
N VAL A 13 15.22 7.78 -16.76
CA VAL A 13 16.50 7.73 -16.04
C VAL A 13 17.66 8.05 -16.98
N GLN A 14 18.52 8.99 -16.56
CA GLN A 14 19.69 9.43 -17.31
C GLN A 14 20.97 8.74 -16.84
N HIS A 15 21.91 8.51 -17.77
CA HIS A 15 23.18 7.89 -17.41
C HIS A 15 24.00 8.80 -16.50
N GLY A 16 24.49 8.25 -15.37
CA GLY A 16 25.38 8.94 -14.44
C GLY A 16 24.69 9.67 -13.28
N GLU A 17 23.35 9.74 -13.26
CA GLU A 17 22.63 10.35 -12.14
C GLU A 17 22.55 9.44 -10.91
N ALA A 18 22.41 10.04 -9.73
CA ALA A 18 22.11 9.31 -8.50
C ALA A 18 20.60 9.12 -8.39
N LEU A 19 20.14 7.86 -8.43
CA LEU A 19 18.73 7.53 -8.33
C LEU A 19 18.32 7.23 -6.89
N VAL A 20 17.18 7.77 -6.47
CA VAL A 20 16.45 7.38 -5.25
C VAL A 20 15.05 6.95 -5.65
N VAL A 21 14.58 5.83 -5.12
CA VAL A 21 13.22 5.33 -5.36
C VAL A 21 12.44 5.34 -4.05
N ASN A 22 11.21 5.84 -4.08
CA ASN A 22 10.33 5.88 -2.92
C ASN A 22 9.03 5.14 -3.21
N PHE A 23 8.66 4.22 -2.33
CA PHE A 23 7.38 3.50 -2.33
C PHE A 23 6.55 3.90 -1.10
N PRO A 24 5.75 4.98 -1.17
CA PRO A 24 4.90 5.39 -0.07
C PRO A 24 3.49 4.80 -0.20
N TYR A 25 3.20 3.73 0.53
CA TYR A 25 1.88 3.08 0.57
C TYR A 25 1.41 2.61 -0.81
N VAL A 26 2.29 1.95 -1.57
CA VAL A 26 1.99 1.54 -2.96
C VAL A 26 2.09 0.03 -3.14
N LEU A 27 3.03 -0.64 -2.48
CA LEU A 27 3.32 -2.04 -2.73
C LEU A 27 2.21 -2.96 -2.24
N HIS A 28 1.46 -2.59 -1.20
CA HIS A 28 0.31 -3.37 -0.72
C HIS A 28 -0.89 -3.33 -1.69
N HIS A 29 -0.97 -2.37 -2.62
CA HIS A 29 -1.97 -2.32 -3.68
C HIS A 29 -1.55 -3.09 -4.95
N MET A 30 -0.37 -3.72 -4.95
CA MET A 30 0.15 -4.44 -6.11
C MET A 30 -0.11 -5.94 -5.96
N PRO A 31 -0.77 -6.59 -6.95
CA PRO A 31 -0.98 -8.04 -6.92
C PRO A 31 0.34 -8.79 -6.82
N ASP A 32 0.40 -9.71 -5.87
CA ASP A 32 1.52 -10.61 -5.67
C ASP A 32 1.24 -12.02 -6.22
N GLU A 33 2.14 -12.95 -5.97
CA GLU A 33 2.02 -14.35 -6.41
C GLU A 33 0.77 -15.08 -5.89
N SER A 34 0.14 -14.59 -4.81
CA SER A 34 -1.10 -15.18 -4.29
C SER A 34 -2.33 -14.78 -5.11
N VAL A 35 -2.24 -13.69 -5.87
CA VAL A 35 -3.33 -13.12 -6.68
C VAL A 35 -3.11 -13.36 -8.17
N SER A 36 -1.87 -13.25 -8.65
CA SER A 36 -1.53 -13.36 -10.08
C SER A 36 -0.16 -13.98 -10.32
N THR A 37 -0.08 -14.90 -11.29
CA THR A 37 1.20 -15.49 -11.73
C THR A 37 2.16 -14.48 -12.35
N ALA A 38 1.64 -13.31 -12.78
CA ALA A 38 2.47 -12.22 -13.29
C ALA A 38 3.30 -11.56 -12.18
N ASN A 39 2.87 -11.67 -10.91
CA ASN A 39 3.51 -11.09 -9.72
C ASN A 39 4.02 -9.66 -9.96
N HIS A 40 3.08 -8.73 -10.17
CA HIS A 40 3.40 -7.35 -10.56
C HIS A 40 4.26 -6.64 -9.52
N ARG A 41 4.08 -6.96 -8.23
CA ARG A 41 4.89 -6.44 -7.14
C ARG A 41 6.36 -6.81 -7.32
N ASP A 42 6.65 -8.09 -7.53
CA ASP A 42 8.02 -8.59 -7.72
C ASP A 42 8.63 -8.12 -9.06
N ARG A 43 7.83 -8.04 -10.14
CA ARG A 43 8.23 -7.39 -11.39
C ARG A 43 8.73 -5.96 -11.16
N LEU A 44 7.96 -5.14 -10.44
CA LEU A 44 8.30 -3.74 -10.17
C LEU A 44 9.55 -3.61 -9.30
N LEU A 45 9.68 -4.45 -8.26
CA LEU A 45 10.87 -4.47 -7.41
C LEU A 45 12.13 -4.88 -8.18
N ARG A 46 12.03 -5.85 -9.11
CA ARG A 46 13.12 -6.21 -10.02
C ARG A 46 13.50 -5.09 -10.98
N LEU A 47 12.52 -4.38 -11.53
CA LEU A 47 12.75 -3.19 -12.36
C LEU A 47 13.51 -2.12 -11.57
N VAL A 48 13.06 -1.81 -10.35
CA VAL A 48 13.75 -0.84 -9.50
C VAL A 48 15.17 -1.30 -9.15
N LYS A 49 15.36 -2.59 -8.87
CA LYS A 49 16.68 -3.15 -8.62
C LYS A 49 17.61 -3.02 -9.84
N SER A 50 17.11 -3.21 -11.06
CA SER A 50 17.95 -3.13 -12.27
C SER A 50 18.46 -1.71 -12.55
N LEU A 51 17.77 -0.69 -12.04
CA LEU A 51 18.20 0.71 -12.10
C LEU A 51 19.36 1.05 -11.16
N SER A 52 19.74 0.13 -10.27
CA SER A 52 20.81 0.34 -9.28
C SER A 52 20.68 1.64 -8.48
N PRO A 53 19.51 1.92 -7.86
CA PRO A 53 19.31 3.12 -7.06
C PRO A 53 20.28 3.16 -5.87
N LYS A 54 20.65 4.37 -5.47
CA LYS A 54 21.47 4.60 -4.27
C LYS A 54 20.68 4.34 -2.99
N VAL A 55 19.39 4.68 -3.01
CA VAL A 55 18.49 4.51 -1.88
C VAL A 55 17.12 4.05 -2.39
N VAL A 56 16.52 3.11 -1.67
CA VAL A 56 15.10 2.77 -1.81
C VAL A 56 14.44 3.00 -0.46
N THR A 57 13.40 3.84 -0.41
CA THR A 57 12.56 4.03 0.78
C THR A 57 11.23 3.31 0.59
N ILE A 58 10.79 2.61 1.63
CA ILE A 58 9.53 1.86 1.64
C ILE A 58 8.76 2.29 2.88
N VAL A 59 7.52 2.71 2.68
CA VAL A 59 6.57 3.03 3.75
C VAL A 59 5.32 2.20 3.49
N GLU A 60 5.00 1.29 4.39
CA GLU A 60 3.88 0.35 4.23
C GLU A 60 3.16 0.16 5.58
N GLN A 61 1.95 -0.37 5.52
CA GLN A 61 1.19 -0.74 6.71
C GLN A 61 1.76 -2.04 7.30
N GLU A 62 2.04 -2.05 8.60
CA GLU A 62 2.45 -3.26 9.32
C GLU A 62 1.20 -4.07 9.68
N SER A 63 0.73 -4.90 8.74
CA SER A 63 -0.48 -5.72 8.90
C SER A 63 -0.44 -6.94 7.99
N ASN A 64 -0.83 -8.11 8.50
CA ASN A 64 -0.83 -9.36 7.73
C ASN A 64 -2.22 -9.69 7.16
N THR A 65 -2.63 -8.96 6.13
CA THR A 65 -3.96 -9.07 5.53
C THR A 65 -4.02 -9.77 4.18
N ASN A 66 -2.90 -10.14 3.57
CA ASN A 66 -2.89 -10.53 2.16
C ASN A 66 -3.27 -12.00 1.92
N THR A 67 -2.72 -12.92 2.71
CA THR A 67 -2.86 -14.38 2.51
C THR A 67 -3.73 -15.07 3.56
N ALA A 68 -4.14 -14.33 4.60
CA ALA A 68 -4.97 -14.85 5.67
C ALA A 68 -6.42 -15.11 5.20
N PRO A 69 -7.06 -16.22 5.66
CA PRO A 69 -8.50 -16.42 5.49
C PRO A 69 -9.31 -15.26 6.08
N PHE A 70 -10.58 -15.13 5.68
CA PHE A 70 -11.43 -13.98 6.03
C PHE A 70 -11.44 -13.66 7.53
N PHE A 71 -11.73 -14.62 8.41
CA PHE A 71 -11.90 -14.34 9.83
C PHE A 71 -10.61 -13.82 10.51
N PRO A 72 -9.44 -14.48 10.38
CA PRO A 72 -8.18 -13.92 10.87
C PRO A 72 -7.86 -12.54 10.29
N ARG A 73 -8.08 -12.35 8.97
CA ARG A 73 -7.86 -11.06 8.32
C ARG A 73 -8.77 -9.97 8.89
N PHE A 74 -10.04 -10.29 9.16
CA PHE A 74 -10.99 -9.37 9.77
C PHE A 74 -10.55 -8.93 11.16
N CYS A 75 -10.11 -9.86 12.01
CA CYS A 75 -9.58 -9.54 13.34
C CYS A 75 -8.34 -8.64 13.26
N GLU A 76 -7.36 -8.99 12.41
CA GLU A 76 -6.15 -8.19 12.18
C GLU A 76 -6.51 -6.78 11.69
N THR A 77 -7.42 -6.67 10.72
CA THR A 77 -7.91 -5.38 10.20
C THR A 77 -8.55 -4.56 11.32
N LEU A 78 -9.41 -5.17 12.13
CA LEU A 78 -10.08 -4.49 13.24
C LEU A 78 -9.07 -3.98 14.27
N ASP A 79 -8.12 -4.80 14.68
CA ASP A 79 -7.10 -4.44 15.67
C ASP A 79 -6.22 -3.28 15.16
N TYR A 80 -5.73 -3.38 13.92
CA TYR A 80 -4.90 -2.36 13.29
C TYR A 80 -5.62 -1.01 13.17
N TYR A 81 -6.83 -1.01 12.62
CA TYR A 81 -7.58 0.23 12.42
C TYR A 81 -8.11 0.81 13.73
N THR A 82 -8.44 -0.02 14.73
CA THR A 82 -8.79 0.48 16.07
C THR A 82 -7.66 1.33 16.65
N ALA A 83 -6.42 0.83 16.63
CA ALA A 83 -5.26 1.59 17.10
C ALA A 83 -5.04 2.89 16.31
N MET A 84 -5.25 2.87 14.99
CA MET A 84 -5.19 4.07 14.15
C MET A 84 -6.25 5.12 14.53
N PHE A 85 -7.51 4.70 14.68
CA PHE A 85 -8.60 5.60 15.08
C PHE A 85 -8.41 6.15 16.49
N GLU A 86 -7.91 5.36 17.44
CA GLU A 86 -7.55 5.82 18.79
C GLU A 86 -6.45 6.89 18.75
N SER A 87 -5.42 6.71 17.93
CA SER A 87 -4.36 7.70 17.73
C SER A 87 -4.91 9.02 17.17
N ILE A 88 -5.82 8.95 16.20
CA ILE A 88 -6.50 10.12 15.65
C ILE A 88 -7.38 10.80 16.70
N ASP A 89 -8.10 10.03 17.54
CA ASP A 89 -8.98 10.55 18.60
C ASP A 89 -8.19 11.34 19.65
N VAL A 90 -6.96 10.92 19.97
CA VAL A 90 -6.05 11.65 20.85
C VAL A 90 -5.50 12.91 20.19
N ALA A 91 -5.23 12.87 18.88
CA ALA A 91 -4.59 13.97 18.16
C ALA A 91 -5.54 15.10 17.74
N ARG A 92 -6.83 14.82 17.54
CA ARG A 92 -7.80 15.78 16.95
C ARG A 92 -9.19 15.70 17.59
N PRO A 93 -9.87 16.83 17.83
CA PRO A 93 -11.26 16.87 18.28
C PRO A 93 -12.22 16.14 17.32
N ARG A 94 -13.31 15.59 17.85
CA ARG A 94 -14.29 14.81 17.06
C ARG A 94 -15.11 15.64 16.07
N ASP A 95 -15.24 16.94 16.30
CA ASP A 95 -15.92 17.90 15.42
C ASP A 95 -14.98 18.54 14.38
N ASP A 96 -13.70 18.15 14.35
CA ASP A 96 -12.74 18.60 13.35
C ASP A 96 -13.10 18.00 11.97
N ARG A 97 -13.43 18.87 11.02
CA ARG A 97 -13.80 18.47 9.64
C ARG A 97 -12.67 17.77 8.89
N GLN A 98 -11.40 18.10 9.18
CA GLN A 98 -10.25 17.44 8.58
C GLN A 98 -10.11 16.02 9.10
N ARG A 99 -10.37 15.80 10.41
CA ARG A 99 -10.43 14.46 10.99
C ARG A 99 -11.50 13.61 10.31
N MET A 100 -12.73 14.10 10.27
CA MET A 100 -13.86 13.36 9.66
C MET A 100 -13.55 13.00 8.20
N SER A 101 -13.00 13.96 7.44
CA SER A 101 -12.59 13.73 6.05
C SER A 101 -11.48 12.69 5.91
N ALA A 102 -10.49 12.68 6.81
CA ALA A 102 -9.39 11.71 6.76
C ALA A 102 -9.87 10.30 7.13
N GLU A 103 -10.68 10.18 8.18
CA GLU A 103 -11.31 8.93 8.60
C GLU A 103 -12.18 8.34 7.47
N GLU A 104 -13.03 9.15 6.84
CA GLU A 104 -13.94 8.70 5.78
C GLU A 104 -13.24 8.37 4.46
N HIS A 105 -12.33 9.22 3.99
CA HIS A 105 -11.80 9.11 2.63
C HIS A 105 -10.42 8.45 2.53
N CYS A 106 -9.66 8.42 3.61
CA CYS A 106 -8.35 7.76 3.64
C CYS A 106 -8.44 6.42 4.35
N VAL A 107 -8.94 6.39 5.59
CA VAL A 107 -8.90 5.20 6.43
C VAL A 107 -9.99 4.20 6.04
N ALA A 108 -11.25 4.64 5.93
CA ALA A 108 -12.38 3.73 5.68
C ALA A 108 -12.32 3.06 4.29
N ARG A 109 -11.72 3.72 3.30
CA ARG A 109 -11.60 3.17 1.95
C ARG A 109 -10.79 1.87 1.93
N ASP A 110 -9.70 1.83 2.69
CA ASP A 110 -8.83 0.65 2.76
C ASP A 110 -9.49 -0.48 3.56
N ILE A 111 -10.26 -0.14 4.61
CA ILE A 111 -11.08 -1.10 5.37
C ILE A 111 -12.10 -1.80 4.46
N VAL A 112 -12.83 -1.04 3.64
CA VAL A 112 -13.83 -1.60 2.72
C VAL A 112 -13.17 -2.60 1.78
N ASN A 113 -12.02 -2.26 1.20
CA ASN A 113 -11.29 -3.17 0.32
C ASN A 113 -10.87 -4.47 1.04
N MET A 114 -10.34 -4.37 2.27
CA MET A 114 -9.85 -5.53 3.03
C MET A 114 -10.97 -6.50 3.46
N ILE A 115 -12.18 -5.98 3.73
CA ILE A 115 -13.30 -6.75 4.28
C ILE A 115 -14.30 -7.16 3.19
N ALA A 116 -14.62 -6.28 2.25
CA ALA A 116 -15.71 -6.49 1.28
C ALA A 116 -15.25 -7.13 -0.03
N CYS A 117 -13.95 -7.09 -0.35
CA CYS A 117 -13.39 -7.62 -1.60
C CYS A 117 -12.57 -8.90 -1.37
N GLU A 118 -12.53 -9.76 -2.40
CA GLU A 118 -11.78 -11.02 -2.41
C GLU A 118 -11.05 -11.23 -3.74
N GLY A 119 -10.01 -12.07 -3.71
CA GLY A 119 -9.25 -12.42 -4.92
C GLY A 119 -8.66 -11.18 -5.62
N PRO A 120 -8.74 -11.08 -6.97
CA PRO A 120 -8.19 -9.95 -7.73
C PRO A 120 -8.87 -8.60 -7.49
N GLU A 121 -10.05 -8.58 -6.85
CA GLU A 121 -10.77 -7.36 -6.54
C GLU A 121 -10.31 -6.71 -5.23
N ARG A 122 -9.50 -7.42 -4.42
CA ARG A 122 -8.90 -6.91 -3.18
C ARG A 122 -7.48 -6.40 -3.42
#